data_AF-A0A4U2ERV9-F1
#
_entry.id   AF-A0A4U2ERV9-F1
#
_cell.length_a   1.000
_cell.length_b   1.000
_cell.length_c   1.000
_cell.angle_alpha   90.00
_cell.angle_beta   90.00
_cell.angle_gamma   90.00
#
_symmetry.space_group_name_H-M   'P 1'
#
loop_
_entity.id
_entity.type
_entity.pdbx_description
1 polymer ?
#
loop_
_entity_poly.entity_id
_entity_poly.type
_entity_poly.pdbx_seq_one_letter_code
_entity_poly.pdbx_strand_id
1 'polypeptide(L)'
;MNSGIITNIDTAIDLDYYAKFIAGKTALVAQGGGQRSIFTSGVLDAFLLSNFDPFDEFFGTSAGALNLCAYLCRDKGLGRSFVLDLTTSPEFFNLFSYIRHRKNLGLEWALEQIMAYPYKLDLDLGRQTLGDRHFYAAVTDSKDLRDHYFPLLGEDWYKVMIATCAIPRLYNDEVFIGDSAYVDGGVSACIPVQEAWRRQARSIVVIRTEPVVEEGNNHLVEAPVKGSSVKAPKPISAEELEWFRESFDSVQGHWQQKVEQWKTDWTSFFQQQIMRSKEQKRDRGHLDLLNGGRWLFGADDIYRLSHLIGDKFDSGLADMLMVHYQTYSLTQDFLNSPPDDAFVVQIAPSQTLKSSSLMSHKDDLLHDYELGLEAGYRFVETYTSTENARNSHMPQLATIAAGK
;
A
#
# COMPACT_ATOMS: atom_id res chain seq x y z
N MET A 1 13.99 8.91 -15.03
CA MET A 1 13.08 9.07 -13.88
C MET A 1 13.67 8.24 -12.75
N ASN A 2 13.65 8.71 -11.51
CA ASN A 2 14.16 7.98 -10.34
C ASN A 2 13.10 7.02 -9.76
N SER A 3 12.28 6.46 -10.65
CA SER A 3 11.31 5.43 -10.35
C SER A 3 11.28 4.41 -11.49
N GLY A 4 10.82 3.21 -11.17
CA GLY A 4 10.61 2.14 -12.15
C GLY A 4 9.42 1.29 -11.76
N ILE A 5 8.83 0.61 -12.74
CA ILE A 5 7.65 -0.23 -12.57
C ILE A 5 8.00 -1.63 -13.07
N ILE A 6 7.70 -2.65 -12.26
CA ILE A 6 7.78 -4.05 -12.64
C ILE A 6 6.41 -4.67 -12.45
N THR A 7 5.90 -5.28 -13.51
CA THR A 7 4.62 -5.98 -13.52
C THR A 7 4.82 -7.44 -13.87
N ASN A 8 3.73 -8.21 -13.88
CA ASN A 8 3.78 -9.60 -14.33
C ASN A 8 4.17 -9.74 -15.82
N ILE A 9 3.91 -8.72 -16.65
CA ILE A 9 4.19 -8.77 -18.10
C ILE A 9 5.34 -7.88 -18.58
N ASP A 10 5.72 -6.84 -17.83
CA ASP A 10 6.64 -5.81 -18.30
C ASP A 10 7.56 -5.27 -17.19
N THR A 11 8.72 -4.75 -17.60
CA THR A 11 9.72 -4.11 -16.74
C THR A 11 10.09 -2.75 -17.34
N ALA A 12 9.59 -1.68 -16.75
CA ALA A 12 9.86 -0.30 -17.12
C ALA A 12 10.75 0.37 -16.06
N ILE A 13 12.07 0.19 -16.17
CA ILE A 13 13.05 0.70 -15.22
C ILE A 13 14.38 1.03 -15.92
N ASP A 14 15.01 2.15 -15.54
CA ASP A 14 16.37 2.47 -15.95
C ASP A 14 17.36 1.75 -15.01
N LEU A 15 17.87 0.59 -15.46
CA LEU A 15 18.75 -0.27 -14.67
C LEU A 15 20.09 0.40 -14.35
N ASP A 16 20.65 1.17 -15.28
CA ASP A 16 21.93 1.87 -15.08
C ASP A 16 21.80 2.97 -14.02
N TYR A 17 20.66 3.66 -14.00
CA TYR A 17 20.36 4.63 -12.96
C TYR A 17 20.04 3.94 -11.62
N TYR A 18 19.22 2.89 -11.63
CA TYR A 18 18.85 2.13 -10.43
C TYR A 18 20.06 1.51 -9.72
N ALA A 19 21.04 0.99 -10.47
CA ALA A 19 22.27 0.41 -9.93
C ALA A 19 23.03 1.35 -8.97
N LYS A 20 22.85 2.68 -9.10
CA LYS A 20 23.48 3.69 -8.22
C LYS A 20 22.88 3.70 -6.82
N PHE A 21 21.66 3.22 -6.64
CA PHE A 21 20.91 3.27 -5.38
C PHE A 21 20.94 1.95 -4.60
N ILE A 22 21.12 0.82 -5.29
CA ILE A 22 21.19 -0.54 -4.68
C ILE A 22 22.33 -0.67 -3.67
N ALA A 23 23.40 0.13 -3.77
CA ALA A 23 24.51 0.11 -2.82
C ALA A 23 24.17 0.75 -1.46
N GLY A 24 23.08 1.51 -1.38
CA GLY A 24 22.61 2.14 -0.15
C GLY A 24 21.58 1.29 0.59
N LYS A 25 21.04 1.86 1.68
CA LYS A 25 19.99 1.23 2.46
C LYS A 25 18.75 0.95 1.60
N THR A 26 18.34 -0.31 1.57
CA THR A 26 17.21 -0.80 0.75
C THR A 26 16.01 -1.14 1.63
N ALA A 27 14.86 -0.53 1.37
CA ALA A 27 13.62 -0.80 2.10
C ALA A 27 12.60 -1.56 1.24
N LEU A 28 11.84 -2.46 1.88
CA LEU A 28 10.66 -3.11 1.30
C LEU A 28 9.39 -2.56 1.93
N VAL A 29 8.50 -2.05 1.10
CA VAL A 29 7.23 -1.43 1.49
C VAL A 29 6.08 -2.24 0.90
N ALA A 30 5.14 -2.69 1.72
CA ALA A 30 3.96 -3.44 1.28
C ALA A 30 2.68 -2.65 1.53
N GLN A 31 1.95 -2.34 0.46
CA GLN A 31 0.66 -1.66 0.49
C GLN A 31 -0.40 -2.48 1.23
N GLY A 32 -1.28 -1.80 1.98
CA GLY A 32 -2.51 -2.39 2.50
C GLY A 32 -3.61 -2.52 1.43
N GLY A 33 -4.39 -3.60 1.46
CA GLY A 33 -5.44 -3.81 0.44
C GLY A 33 -6.51 -4.84 0.78
N GLY A 34 -6.56 -5.33 2.03
CA GLY A 34 -7.39 -6.48 2.39
C GLY A 34 -7.04 -7.69 1.52
N GLN A 35 -8.06 -8.34 0.96
CA GLN A 35 -7.90 -9.52 0.10
C GLN A 35 -7.09 -9.29 -1.19
N ARG A 36 -6.97 -8.04 -1.67
CA ARG A 36 -6.08 -7.72 -2.80
C ARG A 36 -4.60 -7.98 -2.50
N SER A 37 -4.22 -8.08 -1.22
CA SER A 37 -2.85 -8.44 -0.82
C SER A 37 -2.48 -9.88 -1.20
N ILE A 38 -3.39 -10.67 -1.78
CA ILE A 38 -3.04 -11.95 -2.37
C ILE A 38 -1.99 -11.79 -3.48
N PHE A 39 -2.02 -10.68 -4.23
CA PHE A 39 -0.95 -10.32 -5.16
C PHE A 39 0.39 -10.15 -4.42
N THR A 40 0.39 -9.41 -3.30
CA THR A 40 1.56 -9.25 -2.43
C THR A 40 2.09 -10.60 -1.92
N SER A 41 1.21 -11.53 -1.54
CA SER A 41 1.64 -12.87 -1.12
C SER A 41 2.37 -13.62 -2.24
N GLY A 42 1.90 -13.48 -3.50
CA GLY A 42 2.56 -14.08 -4.66
C GLY A 42 3.96 -13.50 -4.89
N VAL A 43 4.10 -12.18 -4.80
CA VAL A 43 5.39 -11.48 -4.94
C VAL A 43 6.39 -11.98 -3.87
N LEU A 44 5.96 -12.05 -2.61
CA LEU A 44 6.84 -12.47 -1.51
C LEU A 44 7.14 -13.97 -1.53
N ASP A 45 6.21 -14.81 -1.99
CA ASP A 45 6.47 -16.24 -2.20
C ASP A 45 7.50 -16.45 -3.32
N ALA A 46 7.49 -15.65 -4.38
CA ALA A 46 8.57 -15.67 -5.38
C ALA A 46 9.92 -15.32 -4.74
N PHE A 47 9.95 -14.31 -3.86
CA PHE A 47 11.19 -13.95 -3.15
C PHE A 47 11.70 -15.10 -2.28
N LEU A 48 10.82 -15.75 -1.51
CA LEU A 48 11.18 -16.92 -0.69
C LEU A 48 11.68 -18.09 -1.54
N LEU A 49 10.99 -18.40 -2.64
CA LEU A 49 11.37 -19.48 -3.54
C LEU A 49 12.70 -19.23 -4.24
N SER A 50 13.08 -17.96 -4.43
CA SER A 50 14.38 -17.55 -4.97
C SER A 50 15.45 -17.30 -3.89
N ASN A 51 15.16 -17.54 -2.60
CA ASN A 51 16.05 -17.19 -1.48
C ASN A 51 16.53 -15.73 -1.53
N PHE A 52 15.62 -14.83 -1.88
CA PHE A 52 15.87 -13.42 -2.14
C PHE A 52 15.41 -12.58 -0.94
N ASP A 53 16.35 -11.90 -0.27
CA ASP A 53 16.09 -10.97 0.85
C ASP A 53 17.23 -9.95 1.00
N PRO A 54 17.37 -8.98 0.09
CA PRO A 54 18.43 -7.96 0.17
C PRO A 54 18.03 -6.73 0.99
N PHE A 55 16.94 -6.80 1.76
CA PHE A 55 16.32 -5.62 2.38
C PHE A 55 16.87 -5.34 3.77
N ASP A 56 17.07 -4.07 4.10
CA ASP A 56 17.52 -3.60 5.42
C ASP A 56 16.36 -3.20 6.35
N GLU A 57 15.24 -2.76 5.76
CA GLU A 57 14.05 -2.35 6.50
C GLU A 57 12.75 -2.74 5.78
N PHE A 58 11.71 -2.94 6.58
CA PHE A 58 10.40 -3.40 6.15
C PHE A 58 9.31 -2.48 6.68
N PHE A 59 8.36 -2.12 5.84
CA PHE A 59 7.20 -1.32 6.21
C PHE A 59 5.93 -1.91 5.61
N GLY A 60 4.95 -2.24 6.44
CA GLY A 60 3.69 -2.80 6.00
C GLY A 60 2.50 -2.03 6.55
N THR A 61 1.39 -2.06 5.83
CA THR A 61 0.11 -1.55 6.33
C THR A 61 -0.95 -2.62 6.22
N SER A 62 -1.69 -2.89 7.30
CA SER A 62 -2.80 -3.85 7.31
C SER A 62 -2.36 -5.19 6.73
N ALA A 63 -3.06 -5.71 5.72
CA ALA A 63 -2.71 -6.95 5.01
C ALA A 63 -1.29 -6.98 4.40
N GLY A 64 -0.69 -5.83 4.09
CA GLY A 64 0.71 -5.74 3.67
C GLY A 64 1.68 -6.09 4.81
N ALA A 65 1.38 -5.68 6.04
CA ALA A 65 2.14 -6.04 7.24
C ALA A 65 2.04 -7.54 7.55
N LEU A 66 0.85 -8.13 7.43
CA LEU A 66 0.66 -9.59 7.55
C LEU A 66 1.53 -10.38 6.57
N ASN A 67 1.57 -9.94 5.30
CA ASN A 67 2.37 -10.59 4.26
C ASN A 67 3.88 -10.48 4.51
N LEU A 68 4.37 -9.30 4.91
CA LEU A 68 5.78 -9.13 5.30
C LEU A 68 6.14 -9.95 6.54
N CYS A 69 5.22 -10.12 7.48
CA CYS A 69 5.42 -10.98 8.64
C CYS A 69 5.64 -12.44 8.22
N ALA A 70 4.80 -12.98 7.33
CA ALA A 70 4.98 -14.33 6.77
C ALA A 70 6.32 -14.48 6.03
N TYR A 71 6.69 -13.48 5.23
CA TYR A 71 7.97 -13.45 4.51
C TYR A 71 9.19 -13.49 5.45
N LEU A 72 9.18 -12.68 6.51
CA LEU A 72 10.25 -12.68 7.51
C LEU A 72 10.30 -13.98 8.32
N CYS A 73 9.15 -14.62 8.55
CA CYS A 73 9.09 -15.95 9.18
C CYS A 73 9.47 -17.09 8.23
N ARG A 74 9.88 -16.79 6.99
CA ARG A 74 10.27 -17.76 5.94
C ARG A 74 9.20 -18.80 5.63
N ASP A 75 7.93 -18.45 5.83
CA ASP A 75 6.81 -19.36 5.62
C ASP A 75 6.16 -19.12 4.26
N LYS A 76 6.62 -19.90 3.27
CA LYS A 76 6.06 -19.82 1.92
C LYS A 76 4.61 -20.29 1.92
N GLY A 77 3.73 -19.47 1.36
CA GLY A 77 2.31 -19.79 1.23
C GLY A 77 1.45 -19.44 2.46
N LEU A 78 2.01 -19.03 3.60
CA LEU A 78 1.20 -18.61 4.73
C LEU A 78 0.40 -17.34 4.41
N GLY A 79 1.01 -16.34 3.78
CA GLY A 79 0.31 -15.14 3.32
C GLY A 79 -0.84 -15.48 2.36
N ARG A 80 -0.58 -16.41 1.42
CA ARG A 80 -1.60 -16.93 0.49
C ARG A 80 -2.74 -17.61 1.24
N SER A 81 -2.45 -18.54 2.15
CA SER A 81 -3.46 -19.26 2.93
C SER A 81 -4.24 -18.35 3.88
N PHE A 82 -3.60 -17.36 4.49
CA PHE A 82 -4.28 -16.37 5.32
C PHE A 82 -5.36 -15.67 4.50
N VAL A 83 -5.00 -15.15 3.32
CA VAL A 83 -5.95 -14.44 2.46
C VAL A 83 -6.99 -15.40 1.86
N LEU A 84 -6.56 -16.51 1.27
CA LEU A 84 -7.42 -17.44 0.54
C LEU A 84 -8.36 -18.25 1.44
N ASP A 85 -7.89 -18.68 2.61
CA ASP A 85 -8.62 -19.59 3.49
C ASP A 85 -9.28 -18.85 4.65
N LEU A 86 -8.52 -18.04 5.39
CA LEU A 86 -9.01 -17.39 6.61
C LEU A 86 -9.88 -16.19 6.29
N THR A 87 -9.44 -15.27 5.43
CA THR A 87 -10.23 -14.05 5.16
C THR A 87 -11.48 -14.29 4.32
N THR A 88 -11.57 -15.43 3.63
CA THR A 88 -12.79 -15.83 2.89
C THR A 88 -13.78 -16.63 3.75
N SER A 89 -13.39 -16.98 4.97
CA SER A 89 -14.25 -17.73 5.88
C SER A 89 -15.34 -16.84 6.50
N PRO A 90 -16.54 -17.38 6.77
CA PRO A 90 -17.62 -16.66 7.43
C PRO A 90 -17.31 -16.35 8.91
N GLU A 91 -16.33 -17.02 9.51
CA GLU A 91 -15.79 -16.69 10.83
C GLU A 91 -15.10 -15.33 10.80
N PHE A 92 -14.30 -15.07 9.76
CA PHE A 92 -13.63 -13.78 9.54
C PHE A 92 -14.60 -12.67 9.15
N PHE A 93 -15.38 -12.84 8.08
CA PHE A 93 -16.35 -11.83 7.68
C PHE A 93 -17.59 -12.45 7.06
N ASN A 94 -18.75 -12.11 7.61
CA ASN A 94 -20.03 -12.49 7.05
C ASN A 94 -20.91 -11.25 6.93
N LEU A 95 -21.15 -10.82 5.69
CA LEU A 95 -21.92 -9.61 5.40
C LEU A 95 -23.35 -9.65 5.98
N PHE A 96 -24.05 -10.78 5.89
CA PHE A 96 -25.41 -10.91 6.40
C PHE A 96 -25.45 -10.81 7.93
N SER A 97 -24.51 -11.44 8.63
CA SER A 97 -24.39 -11.39 10.09
C SER A 97 -23.91 -10.01 10.57
N TYR A 98 -23.03 -9.34 9.83
CA TYR A 98 -22.62 -7.96 10.13
C TYR A 98 -23.82 -7.02 10.09
N ILE A 99 -24.63 -7.06 9.03
CA ILE A 99 -25.81 -6.20 8.87
C ILE A 99 -26.89 -6.52 9.92
N ARG A 100 -27.16 -7.80 10.18
CA ARG A 100 -28.29 -8.24 11.03
C ARG A 100 -27.96 -8.27 12.53
N HIS A 101 -26.72 -8.60 12.88
CA HIS A 101 -26.31 -8.91 14.25
C HIS A 101 -25.10 -8.10 14.72
N ARG A 102 -24.56 -7.20 13.88
CA ARG A 102 -23.32 -6.44 14.16
C ARG A 102 -22.15 -7.34 14.55
N LYS A 103 -22.03 -8.52 13.93
CA LYS A 103 -20.85 -9.36 14.10
C LYS A 103 -19.65 -8.65 13.47
N ASN A 104 -18.61 -8.38 14.27
CA ASN A 104 -17.39 -7.69 13.86
C ASN A 104 -16.56 -8.53 12.87
N LEU A 105 -15.58 -7.87 12.25
CA LEU A 105 -14.47 -8.53 11.58
C LEU A 105 -13.77 -9.46 12.57
N GLY A 106 -13.72 -10.76 12.26
CA GLY A 106 -13.09 -11.80 13.07
C GLY A 106 -11.57 -11.80 12.95
N LEU A 107 -10.95 -10.65 13.21
CA LEU A 107 -9.51 -10.46 13.05
C LEU A 107 -8.74 -11.26 14.10
N GLU A 108 -9.16 -11.23 15.37
CA GLU A 108 -8.59 -12.03 16.46
C GLU A 108 -8.67 -13.50 16.14
N TRP A 109 -9.82 -13.96 15.65
CA TRP A 109 -10.02 -15.35 15.23
C TRP A 109 -8.99 -15.75 14.16
N ALA A 110 -8.77 -14.90 13.14
CA ALA A 110 -7.79 -15.19 12.09
C ALA A 110 -6.34 -15.16 12.62
N LEU A 111 -6.01 -14.25 13.53
CA LEU A 111 -4.69 -14.20 14.18
C LEU A 111 -4.47 -15.41 15.10
N GLU A 112 -5.50 -15.87 15.81
CA GLU A 112 -5.46 -17.10 16.61
C GLU A 112 -5.20 -18.34 15.73
N GLN A 113 -5.78 -18.39 14.52
CA GLN A 113 -5.52 -19.50 13.58
C GLN A 113 -4.04 -19.58 13.19
N ILE A 114 -3.36 -18.45 12.98
CA ILE A 114 -1.92 -18.45 12.65
C ILE A 114 -1.00 -18.65 13.86
N MET A 115 -1.54 -18.73 15.07
CA MET A 115 -0.78 -19.11 16.26
C MET A 115 -0.79 -20.62 16.50
N ALA A 116 -1.56 -21.38 15.72
CA ALA A 116 -1.73 -22.82 15.85
C ALA A 116 -1.60 -23.56 14.51
N TYR A 117 -1.37 -24.88 14.55
CA TYR A 117 -1.41 -25.70 13.35
C TYR A 117 -2.83 -25.72 12.77
N PRO A 118 -3.00 -25.72 11.42
CA PRO A 118 -1.96 -25.91 10.41
C PRO A 118 -1.25 -24.64 9.93
N TYR A 119 -1.65 -23.45 10.38
CA TYR A 119 -1.15 -22.15 9.87
C TYR A 119 -0.10 -21.49 10.78
N LYS A 120 0.60 -22.28 11.59
CA LYS A 120 1.44 -21.78 12.69
C LYS A 120 2.60 -20.92 12.18
N LEU A 121 2.50 -19.61 12.36
CA LEU A 121 3.53 -18.62 12.10
C LEU A 121 4.70 -18.79 13.09
N ASP A 122 5.90 -19.00 12.57
CA ASP A 122 7.12 -19.13 13.38
C ASP A 122 7.75 -17.76 13.66
N LEU A 123 7.24 -17.09 14.69
CA LEU A 123 7.72 -15.76 15.11
C LEU A 123 9.17 -15.76 15.59
N ASP A 124 9.66 -16.87 16.13
CA ASP A 124 11.04 -16.96 16.60
C ASP A 124 12.01 -17.02 15.42
N LEU A 125 11.67 -17.79 14.38
CA LEU A 125 12.37 -17.73 13.09
C LEU A 125 12.25 -16.35 12.44
N GLY A 126 11.08 -15.71 12.55
CA GLY A 126 10.86 -14.34 12.09
C GLY A 126 11.82 -13.33 12.73
N ARG A 127 11.93 -13.36 14.06
CA ARG A 127 12.84 -12.50 14.84
C ARG A 127 14.30 -12.80 14.52
N GLN A 128 14.68 -14.07 14.40
CA GLN A 128 16.03 -14.47 14.02
C GLN A 128 16.38 -13.99 12.60
N THR A 129 15.44 -14.12 11.66
CA THR A 129 15.60 -13.67 10.28
C THR A 129 15.71 -12.15 10.21
N LEU A 130 14.90 -11.42 10.99
CA LEU A 130 14.97 -9.96 11.05
C LEU A 130 16.34 -9.50 11.57
N GLY A 131 16.86 -10.10 12.65
CA GLY A 131 18.15 -9.74 13.22
C GLY A 131 18.20 -8.27 13.67
N ASP A 132 19.22 -7.54 13.23
CA ASP A 132 19.39 -6.09 13.52
C ASP A 132 18.59 -5.17 12.58
N ARG A 133 17.84 -5.75 11.63
CA ARG A 133 16.97 -5.01 10.71
C ARG A 133 15.69 -4.56 11.40
N HIS A 134 14.93 -3.69 10.76
CA HIS A 134 13.70 -3.16 11.35
C HIS A 134 12.48 -3.50 10.50
N PHE A 135 11.38 -3.84 11.18
CA PHE A 135 10.09 -4.08 10.55
C PHE A 135 8.99 -3.32 11.28
N TYR A 136 8.36 -2.38 10.57
CA TYR A 136 7.31 -1.53 11.10
C TYR A 136 5.96 -1.79 10.44
N ALA A 137 4.91 -1.73 11.25
CA ALA A 137 3.55 -1.63 10.78
C ALA A 137 3.04 -0.19 10.94
N ALA A 138 2.43 0.35 9.89
CA ALA A 138 1.75 1.63 9.94
C ALA A 138 0.41 1.49 10.68
N VAL A 139 0.09 2.42 11.56
CA VAL A 139 -1.19 2.55 12.26
C VAL A 139 -1.62 4.02 12.26
N THR A 140 -2.90 4.28 12.46
CA THR A 140 -3.40 5.66 12.51
C THR A 140 -3.89 5.99 13.91
N ASP A 141 -3.40 7.08 14.51
CA ASP A 141 -3.91 7.55 15.80
C ASP A 141 -5.36 8.03 15.63
N SER A 142 -6.27 7.47 16.43
CA SER A 142 -7.71 7.74 16.31
C SER A 142 -8.12 9.18 16.64
N LYS A 143 -7.26 9.93 17.35
CA LYS A 143 -7.55 11.28 17.83
C LYS A 143 -7.15 12.36 16.83
N ASP A 144 -5.95 12.27 16.27
CA ASP A 144 -5.41 13.28 15.35
C ASP A 144 -5.23 12.80 13.91
N LEU A 145 -5.53 11.51 13.66
CA LEU A 145 -5.47 10.86 12.36
C LEU A 145 -4.08 10.86 11.72
N ARG A 146 -3.02 11.02 12.52
CA ARG A 146 -1.63 10.92 12.06
C ARG A 146 -1.17 9.46 12.03
N ASP A 147 -0.24 9.19 11.12
CA ASP A 147 0.42 7.91 10.97
C ASP A 147 1.47 7.69 12.08
N HIS A 148 1.50 6.47 12.62
CA HIS A 148 2.51 5.97 13.55
C HIS A 148 3.07 4.64 13.06
N TYR A 149 4.31 4.33 13.44
CA TYR A 149 5.04 3.15 12.97
C TYR A 149 5.56 2.33 14.15
N PHE A 150 4.93 1.19 14.41
CA PHE A 150 5.28 0.30 15.52
C PHE A 150 6.03 -0.94 15.05
N PRO A 151 7.02 -1.44 15.82
CA PRO A 151 7.75 -2.66 15.47
C PRO A 151 6.83 -3.89 15.50
N LEU A 152 6.71 -4.60 14.38
CA LEU A 152 5.73 -5.69 14.26
C LEU A 152 6.22 -7.05 14.75
N LEU A 153 7.54 -7.30 14.87
CA LEU A 153 8.08 -8.56 15.43
C LEU A 153 8.58 -8.42 16.88
N GLY A 154 8.15 -7.36 17.58
CA GLY A 154 8.44 -7.12 18.98
C GLY A 154 7.64 -8.00 19.95
N GLU A 155 7.64 -7.61 21.23
CA GLU A 155 6.84 -8.29 22.27
C GLU A 155 5.33 -8.10 22.03
N ASP A 156 4.91 -6.90 21.65
CA ASP A 156 3.51 -6.54 21.40
C ASP A 156 3.03 -6.84 19.97
N TRP A 157 3.69 -7.75 19.24
CA TRP A 157 3.39 -8.05 17.82
C TRP A 157 1.90 -8.23 17.54
N TYR A 158 1.19 -8.97 18.41
CA TYR A 158 -0.22 -9.29 18.24
C TYR A 158 -1.08 -8.03 18.29
N LYS A 159 -0.82 -7.16 19.27
CA LYS A 159 -1.54 -5.90 19.45
C LYS A 159 -1.25 -4.93 18.30
N VAL A 160 0.00 -4.85 17.85
CA VAL A 160 0.38 -4.04 16.70
C VAL A 160 -0.28 -4.57 15.41
N MET A 161 -0.36 -5.89 15.24
CA MET A 161 -1.03 -6.52 14.11
C MET A 161 -2.54 -6.24 14.10
N ILE A 162 -3.18 -6.28 15.27
CA ILE A 162 -4.57 -5.87 15.43
C ILE A 162 -4.73 -4.38 15.03
N ALA A 163 -3.90 -3.48 15.58
CA ALA A 163 -4.01 -2.04 15.32
C ALA A 163 -3.88 -1.70 13.84
N THR A 164 -2.90 -2.28 13.13
CA THR A 164 -2.69 -2.00 11.70
C THR A 164 -3.81 -2.52 10.81
N CYS A 165 -4.62 -3.49 11.28
CA CYS A 165 -5.72 -4.10 10.53
C CYS A 165 -7.13 -3.71 11.06
N ALA A 166 -7.21 -2.87 12.09
CA ALA A 166 -8.47 -2.51 12.75
C ALA A 166 -9.26 -1.48 11.92
N ILE A 167 -9.91 -1.98 10.86
CA ILE A 167 -10.65 -1.15 9.92
C ILE A 167 -11.83 -0.46 10.63
N PRO A 168 -11.90 0.88 10.63
CA PRO A 168 -13.02 1.62 11.22
C PRO A 168 -14.38 1.09 10.73
N ARG A 169 -15.33 0.89 11.66
CA ARG A 169 -16.67 0.32 11.47
C ARG A 169 -16.75 -1.19 11.24
N LEU A 170 -15.73 -1.82 10.66
CA LEU A 170 -15.69 -3.27 10.54
C LEU A 170 -15.13 -3.92 11.81
N TYR A 171 -14.17 -3.24 12.43
CA TYR A 171 -13.65 -3.53 13.76
C TYR A 171 -14.21 -2.47 14.71
N ASN A 172 -14.86 -2.91 15.80
CA ASN A 172 -15.61 -2.02 16.69
C ASN A 172 -14.91 -1.72 18.02
N ASP A 173 -13.85 -2.47 18.33
CA ASP A 173 -13.11 -2.29 19.57
C ASP A 173 -11.98 -1.27 19.40
N GLU A 174 -11.68 -0.50 20.45
CA GLU A 174 -10.56 0.44 20.46
C GLU A 174 -9.26 -0.33 20.72
N VAL A 175 -8.25 -0.10 19.88
CA VAL A 175 -6.95 -0.78 20.00
C VAL A 175 -5.93 0.16 20.63
N PHE A 176 -5.63 -0.05 21.90
CA PHE A 176 -4.69 0.80 22.63
C PHE A 176 -3.24 0.27 22.55
N ILE A 177 -2.30 1.10 22.13
CA ILE A 177 -0.84 0.86 22.27
C ILE A 177 -0.29 1.98 23.15
N GLY A 178 0.16 1.63 24.37
CA GLY A 178 0.37 2.64 25.42
C GLY A 178 -0.94 3.33 25.80
N ASP A 179 -0.92 4.67 25.82
CA ASP A 179 -2.07 5.51 26.20
C ASP A 179 -2.89 6.01 24.99
N SER A 180 -2.47 5.68 23.76
CA SER A 180 -3.13 6.09 22.52
C SER A 180 -3.95 4.96 21.91
N ALA A 181 -5.11 5.30 21.34
CA ALA A 181 -5.96 4.39 20.59
C ALA A 181 -5.71 4.53 19.09
N TYR A 182 -5.61 3.39 18.41
CA TYR A 182 -5.23 3.28 17.01
C TYR A 182 -6.29 2.54 16.17
N VAL A 183 -6.34 2.88 14.89
CA VAL A 183 -7.10 2.20 13.84
C VAL A 183 -6.17 1.80 12.67
N ASP A 184 -6.72 1.10 11.68
CA ASP A 184 -5.99 0.64 10.49
C ASP A 184 -5.10 1.74 9.89
N GLY A 185 -3.84 1.39 9.62
CA GLY A 185 -2.85 2.31 9.08
C GLY A 185 -3.21 2.84 7.68
N GLY A 186 -4.11 2.15 6.98
CA GLY A 186 -4.60 2.56 5.67
C GLY A 186 -5.31 3.90 5.69
N VAL A 187 -5.82 4.38 6.83
CA VAL A 187 -6.41 5.73 6.96
C VAL A 187 -5.36 6.80 6.65
N SER A 188 -4.16 6.69 7.20
CA SER A 188 -3.14 7.76 7.11
C SER A 188 -1.95 7.40 6.23
N ALA A 189 -1.59 6.12 6.11
CA ALA A 189 -0.40 5.66 5.42
C ALA A 189 -0.62 4.30 4.73
N CYS A 190 -1.52 4.22 3.73
CA CYS A 190 -1.79 2.99 2.97
C CYS A 190 -0.55 2.37 2.29
N ILE A 191 0.40 3.21 1.88
CA ILE A 191 1.72 2.83 1.36
C ILE A 191 2.76 3.68 2.12
N PRO A 192 3.46 3.14 3.13
CA PRO A 192 4.34 3.90 4.00
C PRO A 192 5.72 4.19 3.37
N VAL A 193 5.73 4.65 2.12
CA VAL A 193 6.96 4.87 1.32
C VAL A 193 7.74 6.10 1.80
N GLN A 194 7.03 7.16 2.20
CA GLN A 194 7.67 8.38 2.70
C GLN A 194 8.40 8.12 4.02
N GLU A 195 7.89 7.23 4.87
CA GLU A 195 8.57 6.86 6.12
C GLU A 195 9.86 6.09 5.86
N ALA A 196 9.86 5.15 4.91
CA ALA A 196 11.07 4.46 4.49
C ALA A 196 12.14 5.47 4.04
N TRP A 197 11.75 6.49 3.25
CA TRP A 197 12.65 7.56 2.84
C TRP A 197 13.16 8.44 4.00
N ARG A 198 12.27 8.85 4.93
CA ARG A 198 12.64 9.60 6.15
C ARG A 198 13.67 8.85 6.97
N ARG A 199 13.55 7.51 7.03
CA ARG A 199 14.50 6.58 7.67
C ARG A 199 15.75 6.27 6.86
N GLN A 200 16.06 7.12 5.88
CA GLN A 200 17.28 7.08 5.09
C GLN A 200 17.38 5.93 4.09
N ALA A 201 16.27 5.25 3.76
CA ALA A 201 16.25 4.33 2.63
C ALA A 201 16.35 5.13 1.32
N ARG A 202 17.22 4.68 0.41
CA ARG A 202 17.51 5.36 -0.86
C ARG A 202 17.20 4.47 -2.05
N SER A 203 17.18 3.15 -1.85
CA SER A 203 16.52 2.20 -2.73
C SER A 203 15.24 1.73 -2.02
N ILE A 204 14.07 2.00 -2.60
CA ILE A 204 12.78 1.66 -1.96
C ILE A 204 11.97 0.80 -2.93
N VAL A 205 11.67 -0.42 -2.53
CA VAL A 205 10.85 -1.37 -3.29
C VAL A 205 9.46 -1.36 -2.70
N VAL A 206 8.45 -1.02 -3.52
CA VAL A 206 7.06 -0.89 -3.11
C VAL A 206 6.24 -1.96 -3.80
N ILE A 207 5.59 -2.86 -3.04
CA ILE A 207 4.61 -3.79 -3.58
C ILE A 207 3.22 -3.14 -3.50
N ARG A 208 2.61 -2.91 -4.66
CA ARG A 208 1.27 -2.34 -4.80
C ARG A 208 0.22 -3.42 -5.03
N THR A 209 -1.01 -3.12 -4.62
CA THR A 209 -2.20 -3.97 -4.86
C THR A 209 -3.12 -3.39 -5.92
N GLU A 210 -2.61 -2.45 -6.70
CA GLU A 210 -3.29 -1.77 -7.79
C GLU A 210 -2.28 -1.37 -8.88
N PRO A 211 -2.73 -1.29 -10.15
CA PRO A 211 -1.86 -0.90 -11.25
C PRO A 211 -1.35 0.53 -11.08
N VAL A 212 -0.17 0.81 -11.64
CA VAL A 212 0.34 2.18 -11.77
C VAL A 212 -0.35 2.82 -12.97
N VAL A 213 -1.00 3.95 -12.77
CA VAL A 213 -1.60 4.72 -13.87
C VAL A 213 -0.57 5.75 -14.34
N GLU A 214 -0.05 5.58 -15.55
CA GLU A 214 0.77 6.61 -16.18
C GLU A 214 -0.14 7.77 -16.62
N GLU A 215 0.08 8.97 -16.08
CA GLU A 215 -0.53 10.18 -16.61
C GLU A 215 0.05 10.47 -18.01
N GLY A 216 -0.55 9.90 -19.07
CA GLY A 216 -0.01 10.17 -20.41
C GLY A 216 -0.63 9.51 -21.64
N ASN A 217 -1.57 8.56 -21.56
CA ASN A 217 -2.00 7.83 -22.77
C ASN A 217 -3.53 7.64 -22.91
N ASN A 218 -4.28 8.74 -22.91
CA ASN A 218 -5.60 8.75 -23.56
C ASN A 218 -5.42 8.98 -25.06
N HIS A 219 -4.99 7.95 -25.79
CA HIS A 219 -5.14 7.90 -27.25
C HIS A 219 -6.59 7.54 -27.60
N LEU A 220 -7.47 8.54 -27.56
CA LEU A 220 -8.65 8.55 -28.42
C LEU A 220 -8.42 9.58 -29.51
N VAL A 221 -8.18 9.07 -30.71
CA VAL A 221 -8.11 9.82 -31.96
C VAL A 221 -9.51 10.36 -32.25
N GLU A 222 -9.74 11.64 -32.04
CA GLU A 222 -10.73 12.42 -32.80
C GLU A 222 -10.15 13.77 -33.22
N ALA A 223 -10.45 14.13 -34.47
CA ALA A 223 -9.88 15.22 -35.25
C ALA A 223 -10.34 16.63 -34.78
N PRO A 224 -9.73 17.72 -35.29
CA PRO A 224 -9.43 18.92 -34.51
C PRO A 224 -10.58 19.94 -34.44
N VAL A 225 -10.76 20.55 -33.26
CA VAL A 225 -11.41 21.86 -33.14
C VAL A 225 -10.38 22.90 -32.69
N LYS A 226 -10.27 23.95 -33.49
CA LYS A 226 -9.30 25.04 -33.36
C LYS A 226 -9.49 25.84 -32.07
N GLY A 227 -8.37 26.12 -31.41
CA GLY A 227 -8.12 27.42 -30.76
C GLY A 227 -8.14 27.43 -29.24
N SER A 228 -6.99 27.13 -28.62
CA SER A 228 -6.51 27.81 -27.41
C SER A 228 -5.14 27.25 -27.01
N SER A 229 -4.12 28.11 -27.03
CA SER A 229 -2.76 27.81 -26.60
C SER A 229 -2.68 27.71 -25.07
N VAL A 230 -2.19 26.58 -24.55
CA VAL A 230 -1.80 26.47 -23.14
C VAL A 230 -0.35 25.99 -23.06
N LYS A 231 0.48 26.75 -22.33
CA LYS A 231 1.92 26.57 -22.14
C LYS A 231 2.22 25.36 -21.24
N ALA A 232 3.37 24.72 -21.47
CA ALA A 232 3.94 23.65 -20.65
C ALA A 232 4.24 24.10 -19.19
N PRO A 233 4.18 23.21 -18.18
CA PRO A 233 4.51 23.57 -16.81
C PRO A 233 6.03 23.70 -16.61
N LYS A 234 6.42 24.61 -15.71
CA LYS A 234 7.82 24.87 -15.29
C LYS A 234 8.23 23.95 -14.13
N PRO A 235 9.54 23.68 -13.96
CA PRO A 235 10.04 22.88 -12.84
C PRO A 235 9.85 23.59 -11.49
N ILE A 236 9.52 22.79 -10.48
CA ILE A 236 9.25 23.12 -9.07
C ILE A 236 10.53 23.68 -8.42
N SER A 237 10.39 24.70 -7.57
CA SER A 237 11.51 25.47 -7.00
C SER A 237 11.92 25.01 -5.60
N ALA A 238 13.15 25.33 -5.18
CA ALA A 238 13.73 24.92 -3.90
C ALA A 238 12.94 25.39 -2.65
N GLU A 239 12.11 26.42 -2.78
CA GLU A 239 11.24 26.93 -1.69
C GLU A 239 10.03 25.99 -1.45
N GLU A 240 9.57 25.22 -2.45
CA GLU A 240 8.51 24.20 -2.30
C GLU A 240 9.03 22.93 -1.60
N LEU A 241 10.34 22.68 -1.68
CA LEU A 241 11.05 21.60 -0.97
C LEU A 241 11.28 21.90 0.52
N GLU A 242 11.30 23.18 0.93
CA GLU A 242 11.39 23.57 2.35
C GLU A 242 10.06 23.39 3.10
N TRP A 243 8.91 23.58 2.44
CA TRP A 243 7.59 23.27 3.00
C TRP A 243 7.43 21.78 3.38
N PHE A 244 8.12 20.88 2.66
CA PHE A 244 8.13 19.44 2.97
C PHE A 244 8.82 19.11 4.30
N ARG A 245 9.66 20.01 4.84
CA ARG A 245 10.49 19.78 6.02
C ARG A 245 9.97 20.43 7.30
N GLU A 246 9.20 21.51 7.21
CA GLU A 246 8.81 22.29 8.40
C GLU A 246 7.28 22.55 8.51
N SER A 247 6.70 21.96 9.55
CA SER A 247 5.49 22.39 10.28
C SER A 247 4.10 21.91 9.80
N PHE A 248 3.75 20.71 10.28
CA PHE A 248 2.38 20.20 10.43
C PHE A 248 1.52 20.97 11.47
N ASP A 249 2.08 21.97 12.17
CA ASP A 249 1.43 22.64 13.31
C ASP A 249 0.82 24.01 12.97
N SER A 250 1.22 24.67 11.87
CA SER A 250 0.66 25.97 11.46
C SER A 250 -0.61 25.90 10.62
N VAL A 251 -0.99 24.69 10.18
CA VAL A 251 -2.04 24.47 9.17
C VAL A 251 -3.45 24.38 9.79
N GLN A 252 -3.56 24.28 11.12
CA GLN A 252 -4.80 23.96 11.83
C GLN A 252 -5.90 25.05 11.72
N GLY A 253 -5.53 26.34 11.66
CA GLY A 253 -6.49 27.45 11.59
C GLY A 253 -7.09 27.68 10.19
N HIS A 254 -6.28 27.56 9.15
CA HIS A 254 -6.76 27.62 7.76
C HIS A 254 -7.56 26.37 7.36
N TRP A 255 -7.38 25.26 8.09
CA TRP A 255 -8.09 24.00 7.89
C TRP A 255 -9.56 24.09 8.26
N GLN A 256 -9.93 24.71 9.38
CA GLN A 256 -11.33 24.75 9.81
C GLN A 256 -12.23 25.48 8.81
N GLN A 257 -11.75 26.60 8.24
CA GLN A 257 -12.48 27.33 7.20
C GLN A 257 -12.56 26.55 5.87
N LYS A 258 -11.50 25.84 5.48
CA LYS A 258 -11.52 24.98 4.29
C LYS A 258 -12.43 23.76 4.48
N VAL A 259 -12.51 23.17 5.67
CA VAL A 259 -13.39 22.03 5.98
C VAL A 259 -14.87 22.41 5.87
N GLU A 260 -15.28 23.61 6.29
CA GLU A 260 -16.68 24.05 6.13
C GLU A 260 -17.05 24.32 4.66
N GLN A 261 -16.20 25.02 3.91
CA GLN A 261 -16.41 25.20 2.47
C GLN A 261 -16.45 23.86 1.75
N TRP A 262 -15.53 22.95 2.10
CA TRP A 262 -15.38 21.69 1.40
C TRP A 262 -16.44 20.66 1.78
N LYS A 263 -16.98 20.64 3.01
CA LYS A 263 -18.17 19.84 3.36
C LYS A 263 -19.36 20.15 2.46
N THR A 264 -19.51 21.42 2.11
CA THR A 264 -20.58 21.91 1.21
C THR A 264 -20.33 21.45 -0.24
N ASP A 265 -19.07 21.54 -0.70
CA ASP A 265 -18.64 21.05 -2.01
C ASP A 265 -18.63 19.51 -2.11
N TRP A 266 -18.54 18.80 -0.99
CA TRP A 266 -18.47 17.35 -0.96
C TRP A 266 -19.83 16.70 -1.14
N THR A 267 -20.89 17.29 -0.58
CA THR A 267 -22.27 16.87 -0.88
C THR A 267 -22.61 17.02 -2.35
N SER A 268 -22.15 18.08 -3.01
CA SER A 268 -22.37 18.29 -4.44
C SER A 268 -21.49 17.40 -5.31
N PHE A 269 -20.23 17.16 -4.91
CA PHE A 269 -19.32 16.21 -5.55
C PHE A 269 -19.86 14.77 -5.52
N PHE A 270 -20.31 14.28 -4.35
CA PHE A 270 -20.93 12.96 -4.24
C PHE A 270 -22.24 12.85 -5.02
N GLN A 271 -23.08 13.88 -5.00
CA GLN A 271 -24.30 13.91 -5.83
C GLN A 271 -23.97 13.85 -7.33
N GLN A 272 -22.96 14.61 -7.78
CA GLN A 272 -22.48 14.55 -9.17
C GLN A 272 -21.92 13.17 -9.54
N GLN A 273 -21.20 12.52 -8.61
CA GLN A 273 -20.63 11.21 -8.83
C GLN A 273 -21.70 10.09 -8.84
N ILE A 274 -22.74 10.22 -8.01
CA ILE A 274 -23.92 9.33 -8.01
C ILE A 274 -24.73 9.50 -9.31
N MET A 275 -24.85 10.73 -9.84
CA MET A 275 -25.51 10.97 -11.13
C MET A 275 -24.68 10.43 -12.30
N ARG A 276 -23.35 10.65 -12.31
CA ARG A 276 -22.43 10.07 -13.32
C ARG A 276 -22.47 8.54 -13.32
N SER A 277 -22.46 7.91 -12.15
CA SER A 277 -22.58 6.45 -12.01
C SER A 277 -23.93 5.90 -12.51
N LYS A 278 -25.03 6.67 -12.34
CA LYS A 278 -26.36 6.29 -12.84
C LYS A 278 -26.51 6.48 -14.36
N GLU A 279 -25.84 7.47 -14.97
CA GLU A 279 -25.83 7.67 -16.42
C GLU A 279 -24.89 6.68 -17.13
N GLN A 280 -23.74 6.34 -16.53
CA GLN A 280 -22.75 5.41 -17.09
C GLN A 280 -23.12 3.92 -16.95
N LYS A 281 -24.15 3.57 -16.17
CA LYS A 281 -24.70 2.19 -16.10
C LYS A 281 -25.29 1.68 -17.42
N ARG A 282 -25.41 2.54 -18.45
CA ARG A 282 -25.95 2.16 -19.76
C ARG A 282 -24.91 1.61 -20.75
N ASP A 283 -23.63 1.94 -20.60
CA ASP A 283 -22.57 1.45 -21.50
C ASP A 283 -21.48 0.73 -20.71
N ARG A 284 -21.41 -0.59 -20.92
CA ARG A 284 -20.35 -1.45 -20.38
C ARG A 284 -19.08 -1.25 -21.21
N GLY A 285 -18.07 -0.61 -20.62
CA GLY A 285 -16.71 -0.58 -21.14
C GLY A 285 -15.99 0.70 -20.73
N HIS A 286 -14.96 0.56 -19.89
CA HIS A 286 -14.12 1.64 -19.36
C HIS A 286 -14.77 2.60 -18.35
N LEU A 287 -14.49 2.35 -17.08
CA LEU A 287 -14.58 3.35 -16.02
C LEU A 287 -13.19 3.52 -15.41
N ASP A 288 -12.51 4.60 -15.79
CA ASP A 288 -11.38 5.15 -15.05
C ASP A 288 -11.92 5.74 -13.75
N LEU A 289 -11.73 5.02 -12.65
CA LEU A 289 -12.21 5.39 -11.33
C LEU A 289 -11.02 5.75 -10.44
N LEU A 290 -11.01 7.01 -10.02
CA LEU A 290 -10.01 7.70 -9.20
C LEU A 290 -9.32 6.80 -8.16
N ASN A 291 -7.99 6.71 -8.28
CA ASN A 291 -7.11 5.75 -7.59
C ASN A 291 -7.12 5.84 -6.04
N GLY A 292 -7.61 6.93 -5.44
CA GLY A 292 -7.71 7.11 -3.98
C GLY A 292 -9.05 6.73 -3.34
N GLY A 293 -10.04 6.26 -4.10
CA GLY A 293 -11.38 5.89 -3.58
C GLY A 293 -11.52 4.43 -3.11
N ARG A 294 -10.42 3.65 -3.11
CA ARG A 294 -10.43 2.18 -2.97
C ARG A 294 -10.06 1.66 -1.59
N TRP A 295 -9.97 2.54 -0.59
CA TRP A 295 -9.53 2.22 0.77
C TRP A 295 -10.21 0.99 1.36
N LEU A 296 -11.52 0.84 1.14
CA LEU A 296 -12.29 -0.30 1.65
C LEU A 296 -13.13 -1.02 0.61
N PHE A 297 -13.65 -0.32 -0.42
CA PHE A 297 -14.59 -0.96 -1.34
C PHE A 297 -14.53 -0.49 -2.81
N GLY A 298 -13.69 0.48 -3.17
CA GLY A 298 -13.67 0.96 -4.56
C GLY A 298 -14.97 1.64 -5.00
N ALA A 299 -14.94 2.23 -6.20
CA ALA A 299 -15.99 3.15 -6.63
C ALA A 299 -17.34 2.47 -6.96
N ASP A 300 -17.34 1.17 -7.29
CA ASP A 300 -18.57 0.41 -7.55
C ASP A 300 -19.35 0.04 -6.27
N ASP A 301 -18.72 0.11 -5.10
CA ASP A 301 -19.30 -0.30 -3.81
C ASP A 301 -19.62 0.86 -2.86
N ILE A 302 -19.44 2.12 -3.26
CA ILE A 302 -19.96 3.28 -2.50
C ILE A 302 -21.47 3.12 -2.26
N TYR A 303 -22.18 2.50 -3.21
CA TYR A 303 -23.59 2.11 -3.05
C TYR A 303 -23.80 1.07 -1.95
N ARG A 304 -22.92 0.05 -1.85
CA ARG A 304 -22.96 -0.94 -0.77
C ARG A 304 -22.58 -0.32 0.57
N LEU A 305 -21.68 0.67 0.59
CA LEU A 305 -21.28 1.43 1.77
C LEU A 305 -22.47 2.13 2.42
N SER A 306 -23.32 2.80 1.64
CA SER A 306 -24.56 3.41 2.15
C SER A 306 -25.51 2.39 2.80
N HIS A 307 -25.49 1.14 2.34
CA HIS A 307 -26.29 0.06 2.90
C HIS A 307 -25.60 -0.71 4.06
N LEU A 308 -24.27 -0.77 4.10
CA LEU A 308 -23.45 -1.38 5.17
C LEU A 308 -23.33 -0.47 6.39
N ILE A 309 -23.25 0.85 6.17
CA ILE A 309 -23.06 1.88 7.21
C ILE A 309 -24.41 2.41 7.74
N GLY A 310 -25.50 2.20 7.00
CA GLY A 310 -26.83 2.71 7.36
C GLY A 310 -26.89 4.25 7.35
N ASP A 311 -27.90 4.81 8.02
CA ASP A 311 -28.19 6.26 8.08
C ASP A 311 -27.16 7.11 8.87
N LYS A 312 -25.97 6.57 9.20
CA LYS A 312 -25.00 7.24 10.09
C LYS A 312 -23.59 7.24 9.52
N PHE A 313 -23.43 7.89 8.38
CA PHE A 313 -22.15 8.48 8.00
C PHE A 313 -21.88 9.65 8.95
N ASP A 314 -21.08 9.43 9.99
CA ASP A 314 -20.73 10.48 10.95
C ASP A 314 -19.46 11.24 10.55
N SER A 315 -19.23 12.37 11.22
CA SER A 315 -18.08 13.23 10.92
C SER A 315 -16.74 12.52 11.10
N GLY A 316 -16.62 11.59 12.06
CA GLY A 316 -15.37 10.86 12.29
C GLY A 316 -14.97 9.97 11.12
N LEU A 317 -15.90 9.17 10.56
CA LEU A 317 -15.60 8.36 9.39
C LEU A 317 -15.34 9.21 8.14
N ALA A 318 -16.06 10.32 8.00
CA ALA A 318 -15.80 11.32 6.97
C ALA A 318 -14.36 11.85 7.03
N ASP A 319 -13.91 12.24 8.22
CA ASP A 319 -12.56 12.78 8.43
C ASP A 319 -11.50 11.72 8.11
N MET A 320 -11.69 10.46 8.51
CA MET A 320 -10.79 9.34 8.17
C MET A 320 -10.70 9.09 6.66
N LEU A 321 -11.84 9.02 5.97
CA LEU A 321 -11.87 8.88 4.50
C LEU A 321 -11.14 10.03 3.80
N MET A 322 -11.22 11.21 4.40
CA MET A 322 -10.59 12.39 3.86
C MET A 322 -9.08 12.37 4.01
N VAL A 323 -8.60 12.03 5.21
CA VAL A 323 -7.19 11.82 5.48
C VAL A 323 -6.64 10.77 4.52
N HIS A 324 -7.34 9.65 4.33
CA HIS A 324 -6.95 8.63 3.37
C HIS A 324 -6.77 9.19 1.96
N TYR A 325 -7.77 9.92 1.44
CA TYR A 325 -7.69 10.46 0.09
C TYR A 325 -6.49 11.41 -0.08
N GLN A 326 -6.28 12.29 0.90
CA GLN A 326 -5.19 13.27 0.86
C GLN A 326 -3.81 12.61 0.95
N THR A 327 -3.60 11.74 1.93
CA THR A 327 -2.32 11.06 2.12
C THR A 327 -2.03 10.13 0.97
N TYR A 328 -3.05 9.46 0.41
CA TYR A 328 -2.89 8.63 -0.78
C TYR A 328 -2.46 9.44 -2.00
N SER A 329 -3.04 10.62 -2.23
CA SER A 329 -2.61 11.52 -3.30
C SER A 329 -1.15 11.91 -3.15
N LEU A 330 -0.74 12.35 -1.95
CA LEU A 330 0.65 12.69 -1.66
C LEU A 330 1.61 11.51 -1.86
N THR A 331 1.15 10.29 -1.55
CA THR A 331 1.88 9.06 -1.82
C THR A 331 2.01 8.79 -3.32
N GLN A 332 0.96 8.98 -4.12
CA GLN A 332 1.08 8.84 -5.58
C GLN A 332 2.08 9.85 -6.15
N ASP A 333 2.05 11.10 -5.68
CA ASP A 333 3.01 12.13 -6.10
C ASP A 333 4.44 11.70 -5.76
N PHE A 334 4.68 11.17 -4.55
CA PHE A 334 5.98 10.62 -4.15
C PHE A 334 6.42 9.43 -5.02
N LEU A 335 5.51 8.50 -5.34
CA LEU A 335 5.82 7.33 -6.17
C LEU A 335 6.14 7.72 -7.62
N ASN A 336 5.45 8.74 -8.15
CA ASN A 336 5.63 9.23 -9.51
C ASN A 336 6.83 10.17 -9.65
N SER A 337 7.14 10.94 -8.61
CA SER A 337 8.22 11.92 -8.56
C SER A 337 8.95 11.87 -7.22
N PRO A 338 9.70 10.79 -6.94
CA PRO A 338 10.42 10.68 -5.68
C PRO A 338 11.54 11.74 -5.58
N PRO A 339 12.03 12.05 -4.37
CA PRO A 339 13.18 12.94 -4.18
C PRO A 339 14.43 12.44 -4.92
N ASP A 340 15.29 13.35 -5.39
CA ASP A 340 16.47 13.03 -6.21
C ASP A 340 17.44 12.02 -5.57
N ASP A 341 17.44 11.95 -4.24
CA ASP A 341 18.28 11.03 -3.48
C ASP A 341 17.66 9.64 -3.31
N ALA A 342 16.42 9.41 -3.78
CA ALA A 342 15.75 8.12 -3.71
C ALA A 342 15.45 7.56 -5.09
N PHE A 343 15.51 6.23 -5.20
CA PHE A 343 14.96 5.47 -6.31
C PHE A 343 13.84 4.56 -5.81
N VAL A 344 12.66 4.64 -6.44
CA VAL A 344 11.49 3.84 -6.08
C VAL A 344 11.17 2.80 -7.15
N VAL A 345 11.27 1.51 -6.83
CA VAL A 345 10.79 0.43 -7.70
C VAL A 345 9.39 0.00 -7.24
N GLN A 346 8.41 0.08 -8.13
CA GLN A 346 7.03 -0.35 -7.87
C GLN A 346 6.78 -1.72 -8.49
N ILE A 347 6.55 -2.73 -7.66
CA ILE A 347 6.04 -4.04 -8.10
C ILE A 347 4.52 -3.97 -8.05
N ALA A 348 3.87 -3.96 -9.20
CA ALA A 348 2.44 -3.71 -9.32
C ALA A 348 1.79 -4.66 -10.34
N PRO A 349 0.50 -4.98 -10.20
CA PRO A 349 -0.20 -5.72 -11.24
C PRO A 349 -0.28 -4.90 -12.53
N SER A 350 -0.18 -5.57 -13.69
CA SER A 350 -0.26 -4.89 -14.99
C SER A 350 -1.64 -4.32 -15.32
N GLN A 351 -2.66 -4.75 -14.59
CA GLN A 351 -4.05 -4.34 -14.75
C GLN A 351 -4.76 -4.36 -13.39
N THR A 352 -6.01 -3.91 -13.36
CA THR A 352 -6.83 -4.04 -12.14
C THR A 352 -6.98 -5.51 -11.75
N LEU A 353 -6.70 -5.80 -10.47
CA LEU A 353 -6.88 -7.13 -9.87
C LEU A 353 -8.35 -7.59 -9.94
N LYS A 354 -8.57 -8.89 -10.06
CA LYS A 354 -9.93 -9.47 -10.04
C LYS A 354 -10.53 -9.46 -8.63
N SER A 355 -9.69 -9.60 -7.62
CA SER A 355 -10.04 -9.56 -6.21
C SER A 355 -10.45 -8.16 -5.73
N SER A 356 -11.40 -8.14 -4.81
CA SER A 356 -11.81 -6.96 -4.03
C SER A 356 -11.09 -6.93 -2.68
N SER A 357 -11.27 -5.86 -1.89
CA SER A 357 -10.70 -5.80 -0.54
C SER A 357 -11.32 -6.80 0.43
N LEU A 358 -12.57 -7.19 0.21
CA LEU A 358 -13.33 -8.16 1.00
C LEU A 358 -14.29 -8.93 0.09
N MET A 359 -14.62 -10.17 0.49
CA MET A 359 -15.61 -11.04 -0.17
C MET A 359 -15.27 -11.41 -1.63
N SER A 360 -13.98 -11.50 -1.97
CA SER A 360 -13.51 -12.00 -3.26
C SER A 360 -13.86 -13.47 -3.45
N HIS A 361 -14.05 -13.89 -4.70
CA HIS A 361 -14.10 -15.31 -5.03
C HIS A 361 -12.70 -15.93 -4.94
N LYS A 362 -12.62 -17.20 -4.52
CA LYS A 362 -11.34 -17.91 -4.39
C LYS A 362 -10.58 -18.00 -5.71
N ASP A 363 -11.27 -18.17 -6.83
CA ASP A 363 -10.65 -18.24 -8.15
C ASP A 363 -10.02 -16.90 -8.57
N ASP A 364 -10.65 -15.78 -8.21
CA ASP A 364 -10.09 -14.43 -8.43
C ASP A 364 -8.83 -14.22 -7.59
N LEU A 365 -8.85 -14.68 -6.33
CA LEU A 365 -7.67 -14.62 -5.46
C LEU A 365 -6.52 -15.46 -6.01
N LEU A 366 -6.80 -16.69 -6.44
CA LEU A 366 -5.78 -17.57 -7.02
C LEU A 366 -5.19 -17.01 -8.30
N HIS A 367 -6.02 -16.40 -9.16
CA HIS A 367 -5.53 -15.73 -10.35
C HIS A 367 -4.59 -14.56 -9.99
N ASP A 368 -5.00 -13.69 -9.09
CA ASP A 368 -4.20 -12.53 -8.70
C ASP A 368 -2.91 -12.91 -7.94
N TYR A 369 -2.92 -14.04 -7.22
CA TYR A 369 -1.73 -14.66 -6.63
C TYR A 369 -0.69 -15.02 -7.70
N GLU A 370 -1.12 -15.65 -8.80
CA GLU A 370 -0.25 -16.02 -9.91
C GLU A 370 0.40 -14.80 -10.57
N LEU A 371 -0.38 -13.72 -10.77
CA LEU A 371 0.16 -12.44 -11.25
C LEU A 371 1.25 -11.91 -10.30
N GLY A 372 1.02 -12.03 -8.98
CA GLY A 372 2.00 -11.66 -7.95
C GLY A 372 3.29 -12.46 -8.06
N LEU A 373 3.20 -13.79 -8.20
CA LEU A 373 4.36 -14.67 -8.40
C LEU A 373 5.19 -14.26 -9.62
N GLU A 374 4.53 -14.04 -10.76
CA GLU A 374 5.20 -13.64 -12.00
C GLU A 374 5.93 -12.30 -11.86
N ALA A 375 5.27 -11.30 -11.26
CA ALA A 375 5.88 -9.99 -11.00
C ALA A 375 7.06 -10.09 -10.02
N GLY A 376 6.93 -10.94 -8.99
CA GLY A 376 7.99 -11.20 -8.02
C GLY A 376 9.23 -11.83 -8.65
N TYR A 377 9.08 -12.88 -9.46
CA TYR A 377 10.21 -13.48 -10.17
C TYR A 377 10.90 -12.49 -11.11
N ARG A 378 10.11 -11.68 -11.84
CA ARG A 378 10.65 -10.63 -12.72
C ARG A 378 11.47 -9.60 -11.94
N PHE A 379 11.01 -9.19 -10.77
CA PHE A 379 11.78 -8.30 -9.90
C PHE A 379 13.09 -8.95 -9.42
N VAL A 380 13.05 -10.21 -8.97
CA VAL A 380 14.24 -10.95 -8.53
C VAL A 380 15.29 -11.02 -9.65
N GLU A 381 14.88 -11.38 -10.87
CA GLU A 381 15.76 -11.43 -12.05
C GLU A 381 16.37 -10.05 -12.36
N THR A 382 15.54 -9.01 -12.33
CA THR A 382 15.95 -7.62 -12.59
C THR A 382 16.96 -7.14 -11.55
N TYR A 383 16.67 -7.35 -10.26
CA TYR A 383 17.52 -6.94 -9.15
C TYR A 383 18.88 -7.66 -9.21
N THR A 384 18.86 -8.98 -9.34
CA THR A 384 20.07 -9.82 -9.36
C THR A 384 20.96 -9.46 -10.55
N SER A 385 20.36 -9.21 -11.73
CA SER A 385 21.11 -8.79 -12.92
C SER A 385 21.76 -7.42 -12.72
N THR A 386 21.04 -6.48 -12.12
CA THR A 386 21.54 -5.12 -11.84
C THR A 386 22.67 -5.15 -10.83
N GLU A 387 22.53 -5.93 -9.76
CA GLU A 387 23.56 -6.10 -8.74
C GLU A 387 24.83 -6.76 -9.31
N ASN A 388 24.68 -7.80 -10.12
CA ASN A 388 25.80 -8.47 -10.79
C ASN A 388 26.52 -7.55 -11.77
N ALA A 389 25.79 -6.77 -12.56
CA ALA A 389 26.36 -5.78 -13.47
C ALA A 389 27.16 -4.72 -12.69
N ARG A 390 26.61 -4.21 -11.58
CA ARG A 390 27.30 -3.26 -10.69
C ARG A 390 28.59 -3.83 -10.11
N ASN A 391 28.55 -5.07 -9.60
CA ASN A 391 29.71 -5.75 -9.03
C ASN A 391 30.79 -6.03 -10.09
N SER A 392 30.40 -6.31 -11.34
CA SER A 392 31.34 -6.55 -12.45
C SER A 392 32.04 -5.26 -12.92
N HIS A 393 31.39 -4.11 -12.78
CA HIS A 393 31.94 -2.79 -13.14
C HIS A 393 32.71 -2.10 -12.00
N MET A 394 32.87 -2.74 -10.82
CA MET A 394 33.84 -2.33 -9.80
C MET A 394 35.20 -2.99 -10.10
N PRO A 395 36.14 -2.35 -10.82
CA PRO A 395 37.49 -2.87 -10.94
C PRO A 395 38.20 -2.85 -9.57
N GLN A 396 39.16 -3.77 -9.42
CA GLN A 396 40.08 -3.97 -8.29
C GLN A 396 40.71 -2.68 -7.71
N LEU A 397 39.93 -1.88 -6.98
CA LEU A 397 40.47 -0.77 -6.18
C LEU A 397 41.11 -1.26 -4.86
N ALA A 398 40.95 -2.55 -4.53
CA ALA A 398 41.55 -3.16 -3.34
C ALA A 398 43.04 -3.53 -3.50
N THR A 399 43.60 -3.58 -4.72
CA THR A 399 45.01 -4.02 -4.91
C THR A 399 46.02 -2.87 -4.87
N ILE A 400 45.59 -1.60 -4.87
CA ILE A 400 46.51 -0.44 -4.87
C ILE A 400 46.78 0.09 -3.44
N ALA A 401 45.96 -0.27 -2.45
CA ALA A 401 46.13 0.16 -1.06
C ALA A 401 47.01 -0.76 -0.20
N ALA A 402 47.39 -1.95 -0.69
CA ALA A 402 48.27 -2.90 0.03
C ALA A 402 49.74 -2.84 -0.43
N GLY A 403 50.10 -1.86 -1.25
CA GLY A 403 51.44 -1.71 -1.82
C GLY A 403 51.95 -0.28 -1.78
N LYS A 404 51.96 0.35 -0.59
CA LYS A 404 52.79 1.52 -0.29
C LYS A 404 53.26 1.51 1.16
#